data_AF-A0A9Q2PDC8-F1
#
_entry.id   AF-A0A9Q2PDC8-F1
#
_cell.length_a   1.000
_cell.length_b   1.000
_cell.length_c   1.000
_cell.angle_alpha   90.00
_cell.angle_beta   90.00
_cell.angle_gamma   90.00
#
_symmetry.space_group_name_H-M   'P 1'
#
loop_
_entity.id
_entity.type
_entity.pdbx_description
1 polymer ?
#
loop_
_entity_poly.entity_id
_entity_poly.type
_entity_poly.pdbx_seq_one_letter_code
_entity_poly.pdbx_strand_id
1 'polypeptide(L)'
;KFTGHPLVGEARGVGLIAALEIVAPDGRAEEFAPGKLGAGLGAHFLKNGLISRNMTDAMAFCPPMIITPAQITEILSAVEKSLDAFQAELTT
;
A
#
# COMPACT_ATOMS: atom_id res chain seq x y z
N LYS A 1 -10.57 -5.40 2.99
CA LYS A 1 -10.64 -4.01 3.53
C LYS A 1 -10.34 -2.98 2.44
N PHE A 2 -9.21 -3.07 1.74
CA PHE A 2 -8.73 -1.98 0.87
C PHE A 2 -9.20 -2.01 -0.59
N THR A 3 -9.96 -3.02 -1.02
CA THR A 3 -10.44 -3.17 -2.41
C THR A 3 -11.40 -2.07 -2.88
N GLY A 4 -11.89 -1.22 -1.98
CA GLY A 4 -12.71 -0.05 -2.32
C GLY A 4 -11.92 1.26 -2.37
N HIS A 5 -10.61 1.23 -2.12
CA HIS A 5 -9.78 2.43 -2.13
C HIS A 5 -9.41 2.81 -3.59
N PRO A 6 -9.51 4.07 -4.02
CA PRO A 6 -9.27 4.48 -5.42
C PRO A 6 -7.89 4.11 -5.97
N LEU A 7 -6.87 4.10 -5.10
CA LEU A 7 -5.51 3.70 -5.48
C LEU A 7 -5.24 2.19 -5.44
N VAL A 8 -6.21 1.34 -5.09
CA VAL A 8 -6.00 -0.12 -4.94
C VAL A 8 -6.79 -0.87 -6.02
N GLY A 9 -6.07 -1.43 -6.99
CA GLY A 9 -6.66 -2.24 -8.05
C GLY A 9 -6.92 -3.68 -7.62
N GLU A 10 -6.02 -4.26 -6.83
CA GLU A 10 -6.16 -5.62 -6.32
C GLU A 10 -5.61 -5.75 -4.90
N ALA A 11 -6.28 -6.55 -4.07
CA ALA A 11 -5.75 -7.03 -2.81
C ALA A 11 -5.74 -8.56 -2.80
N ARG A 12 -4.55 -9.16 -2.69
CA ARG A 12 -4.38 -10.61 -2.75
C ARG A 12 -3.47 -11.11 -1.62
N GLY A 13 -3.61 -12.37 -1.23
CA GLY A 13 -2.75 -12.95 -0.21
C GLY A 13 -3.15 -14.37 0.19
N VAL A 14 -2.22 -15.06 0.85
CA VAL A 14 -2.42 -16.38 1.45
C VAL A 14 -1.61 -16.47 2.75
N GLY A 15 -2.25 -16.93 3.83
CA GLY A 15 -1.63 -16.96 5.15
C GLY A 15 -1.19 -15.56 5.60
N LEU A 16 0.10 -15.40 5.94
CA LEU A 16 0.71 -14.13 6.35
C LEU A 16 1.49 -13.46 5.20
N ILE A 17 1.21 -13.82 3.95
CA ILE A 17 1.79 -13.16 2.77
C ILE A 17 0.66 -12.48 2.02
N ALA A 18 0.79 -11.17 1.80
CA ALA A 18 -0.20 -10.39 1.07
C ALA A 18 0.44 -9.32 0.19
N ALA A 19 -0.30 -8.85 -0.81
CA ALA A 19 0.08 -7.73 -1.65
C ALA A 19 -1.12 -6.80 -1.92
N LEU A 20 -0.84 -5.50 -2.02
CA LEU A 20 -1.77 -4.50 -2.53
C LEU A 20 -1.21 -3.89 -3.81
N GLU A 21 -2.00 -3.99 -4.87
CA GLU A 21 -1.62 -3.51 -6.18
C GLU A 21 -2.11 -2.10 -6.38
N ILE A 22 -1.14 -1.19 -6.52
CA ILE A 22 -1.41 0.23 -6.58
C ILE A 22 -1.63 0.65 -8.02
N VAL A 23 -2.72 1.36 -8.25
CA VAL A 23 -3.09 1.88 -9.56
C VAL A 23 -3.03 3.40 -9.55
N ALA A 24 -2.75 3.96 -10.72
CA ALA A 24 -2.81 5.41 -10.91
C ALA A 24 -4.26 5.90 -10.77
N PRO A 25 -4.47 7.17 -10.37
CA PRO A 25 -5.78 7.81 -10.50
C PRO A 25 -6.31 7.73 -11.94
N ASP A 26 -7.63 7.69 -12.07
CA ASP A 26 -8.31 7.58 -13.37
C ASP A 26 -7.80 8.63 -14.37
N GLY A 27 -7.45 8.16 -15.57
CA GLY A 27 -6.97 9.02 -16.66
C GLY A 27 -5.51 9.48 -16.54
N ARG A 28 -4.78 9.10 -15.49
CA ARG A 28 -3.39 9.55 -15.24
C ARG A 28 -2.34 8.45 -15.33
N ALA A 29 -2.71 7.25 -15.81
CA ALA A 29 -1.80 6.11 -15.89
C ALA A 29 -0.48 6.44 -16.63
N GLU A 30 -0.55 7.23 -17.70
CA GLU A 30 0.62 7.63 -18.50
C GLU A 30 1.59 8.58 -17.76
N GLU A 31 1.19 9.17 -16.64
CA GLU A 31 2.04 10.07 -15.85
C GLU A 31 3.04 9.31 -14.95
N PHE A 32 2.80 8.02 -14.70
CA PHE A 32 3.55 7.25 -13.73
C PHE A 32 4.36 6.15 -14.41
N ALA A 33 5.69 6.31 -14.44
CA ALA A 33 6.59 5.23 -14.82
C ALA A 33 6.44 4.04 -13.84
N PRO A 34 6.63 2.79 -14.30
CA PRO A 34 6.50 1.61 -13.44
C PRO A 34 7.31 1.71 -12.15
N GLY A 35 6.66 1.45 -11.01
CA GLY A 35 7.27 1.48 -9.68
C GLY A 35 7.28 2.86 -9.02
N LYS A 36 6.84 3.93 -9.70
CA LYS A 36 6.77 5.27 -9.11
C LYS A 36 5.70 5.36 -8.02
N LEU A 37 4.54 4.75 -8.22
CA LEU A 37 3.47 4.76 -7.22
C LEU A 37 3.86 3.93 -6.01
N GLY A 38 4.44 2.75 -6.22
CA GLY A 38 4.92 1.89 -5.14
C GLY A 38 6.03 2.55 -4.31
N ALA A 39 6.97 3.26 -4.96
CA ALA A 39 8.01 4.01 -4.26
C ALA A 39 7.41 5.18 -3.45
N GLY A 40 6.45 5.92 -4.01
CA GLY A 40 5.75 7.00 -3.32
C GLY A 40 4.99 6.51 -2.09
N LEU A 41 4.15 5.49 -2.26
CA LEU A 41 3.41 4.89 -1.14
C LEU A 41 4.34 4.25 -0.10
N GLY A 42 5.45 3.66 -0.52
CA GLY A 42 6.48 3.13 0.37
C GLY A 42 7.09 4.20 1.29
N ALA A 43 7.29 5.43 0.79
CA ALA A 43 7.73 6.55 1.62
C ALA A 43 6.68 6.94 2.68
N HIS A 44 5.39 6.91 2.31
CA HIS A 44 4.29 7.12 3.25
C HIS A 44 4.17 6.01 4.30
N PHE A 45 4.43 4.75 3.94
CA PHE A 45 4.49 3.65 4.91
C PHE A 45 5.61 3.88 5.93
N LEU A 46 6.81 4.23 5.45
CA LEU A 46 7.95 4.47 6.34
C LEU A 46 7.68 5.61 7.32
N LYS A 47 7.07 6.71 6.84
CA LYS A 47 6.65 7.84 7.68
C LYS A 47 5.63 7.43 8.76
N ASN A 48 4.78 6.45 8.46
CA ASN A 48 3.78 5.91 9.37
C ASN A 48 4.28 4.70 10.19
N GLY A 49 5.59 4.44 10.21
CA GLY A 49 6.20 3.39 11.02
C GLY A 49 6.05 1.97 10.46
N LEU A 50 5.66 1.83 9.19
CA LEU A 50 5.47 0.55 8.52
C LEU A 50 6.61 0.28 7.53
N ILE A 51 7.32 -0.82 7.74
CA ILE A 51 8.30 -1.33 6.78
C ILE A 51 7.58 -2.31 5.85
N SER A 52 7.55 -1.98 4.56
CA SER A 52 7.00 -2.82 3.51
C SER A 52 7.88 -2.70 2.28
N ARG A 53 7.92 -3.74 1.45
CA ARG A 53 8.67 -3.73 0.20
C ARG A 53 7.71 -3.46 -0.95
N ASN A 54 8.03 -2.48 -1.80
CA ASN A 54 7.38 -2.37 -3.10
C ASN A 54 8.09 -3.28 -4.12
N MET A 55 7.32 -4.04 -4.88
CA MET A 55 7.77 -4.79 -6.05
C MET A 55 7.12 -4.13 -7.27
N THR A 56 7.81 -3.15 -7.86
CA THR A 56 7.17 -2.18 -8.75
C THR A 56 6.08 -1.43 -7.98
N ASP A 57 4.82 -1.50 -8.39
CA ASP A 57 3.67 -0.85 -7.74
C ASP A 57 2.87 -1.81 -6.85
N ALA A 58 3.41 -3.01 -6.60
CA ALA A 58 2.85 -4.00 -5.68
C ALA A 58 3.46 -3.82 -4.27
N MET A 59 2.64 -3.47 -3.28
CA MET A 59 3.10 -3.37 -1.89
C MET A 59 2.97 -4.71 -1.18
N ALA A 60 4.11 -5.31 -0.80
CA ALA A 60 4.16 -6.66 -0.24
C ALA A 60 4.30 -6.68 1.29
N PHE A 61 3.46 -7.48 1.94
CA PHE A 61 3.41 -7.70 3.37
C PHE A 61 3.80 -9.13 3.69
N CYS A 62 4.79 -9.31 4.57
CA CYS A 62 5.23 -10.60 5.09
C CYS A 62 5.69 -10.43 6.54
N PRO A 63 4.77 -10.15 7.49
CA PRO A 63 5.12 -10.01 8.89
C PRO A 63 5.71 -11.31 9.48
N PRO A 64 6.39 -11.22 10.64
CA PRO A 64 6.84 -12.39 11.38
C PRO A 64 5.68 -13.34 11.72
N MET A 65 5.93 -14.65 11.73
CA MET A 65 4.89 -15.65 12.02
C MET A 65 4.33 -15.60 13.45
N ILE A 66 5.02 -14.91 14.35
CA ILE A 66 4.59 -14.66 15.73
C ILE A 66 3.66 -13.44 15.88
N ILE A 67 3.25 -12.81 14.77
CA ILE A 67 2.41 -11.62 14.78
C ILE A 67 1.05 -11.88 15.44
N THR A 68 0.58 -10.92 16.22
CA THR A 68 -0.73 -10.97 16.89
C THR A 68 -1.80 -10.24 16.09
N PRO A 69 -3.10 -10.53 16.31
CA PRO A 69 -4.20 -9.79 15.67
C PRO A 69 -4.18 -8.27 15.94
N ALA A 70 -3.70 -7.85 17.11
CA ALA A 70 -3.53 -6.44 17.44
C ALA A 70 -2.47 -5.77 16.55
N GLN A 71 -1.31 -6.41 16.37
CA GLN A 71 -0.26 -5.92 15.47
C GLN A 71 -0.69 -5.93 14.00
N ILE A 72 -1.51 -6.90 13.57
CA ILE A 72 -2.12 -6.86 12.23
C ILE A 72 -2.99 -5.61 12.10
N THR A 73 -3.79 -5.28 13.12
CA THR A 73 -4.62 -4.07 13.12
C THR A 73 -3.77 -2.80 13.03
N GLU A 74 -2.62 -2.76 13.72
CA GLU A 74 -1.67 -1.64 13.62
C GLU A 74 -1.10 -1.49 12.21
N ILE A 75 -0.69 -2.59 11.56
CA ILE A 75 -0.24 -2.59 10.16
C ILE A 75 -1.35 -2.04 9.25
N LEU A 76 -2.58 -2.56 9.38
CA LEU A 76 -3.71 -2.14 8.55
C LEU A 76 -4.05 -0.66 8.77
N SER A 77 -3.90 -0.15 9.99
CA SER A 77 -4.10 1.27 10.31
C SER A 77 -3.03 2.15 9.65
N ALA A 78 -1.76 1.73 9.67
CA ALA A 78 -0.69 2.43 8.99
C ALA A 78 -0.89 2.42 7.46
N VAL A 79 -1.33 1.30 6.89
CA VAL A 79 -1.64 1.18 5.46
C VAL A 79 -2.75 2.15 5.05
N GLU A 80 -3.85 2.19 5.80
CA GLU A 80 -4.98 3.09 5.54
C GLU A 80 -4.54 4.56 5.55
N LYS A 81 -3.83 4.99 6.61
CA LYS A 81 -3.32 6.36 6.72
C LYS A 81 -2.38 6.73 5.58
N SER A 82 -1.54 5.80 5.13
CA SER A 82 -0.60 6.05 4.03
C SER A 82 -1.29 6.11 2.68
N LEU A 83 -2.31 5.27 2.45
CA LEU A 83 -3.13 5.33 1.24
C LEU A 83 -3.88 6.65 1.13
N ASP A 84 -4.54 7.09 2.21
CA ASP A 84 -5.29 8.34 2.25
C ASP A 84 -4.37 9.55 2.03
N ALA A 85 -3.22 9.59 2.71
CA ALA A 85 -2.25 10.67 2.58
C ALA A 85 -1.65 10.73 1.16
N PHE A 86 -1.34 9.57 0.58
CA PHE A 86 -0.80 9.50 -0.77
C PHE A 86 -1.84 9.89 -1.83
N GLN A 87 -3.10 9.49 -1.65
CA GLN A 87 -4.18 9.92 -2.54
C GLN A 87 -4.37 11.45 -2.50
N ALA A 88 -4.33 12.05 -1.32
CA ALA A 88 -4.43 13.50 -1.18
C ALA A 88 -3.26 14.23 -1.90
N GLU A 89 -2.04 13.69 -1.78
CA GLU A 89 -0.86 14.20 -2.50
C GLU A 89 -1.03 14.11 -4.02
N LEU A 90 -1.52 12.98 -4.53
CA LEU A 90 -1.72 12.82 -5.97
C LEU A 90 -2.85 13.68 -6.52
N THR A 91 -3.83 14.09 -5.70
CA THR A 91 -4.98 14.89 -6.16
C THR A 91 -4.70 16.40 -6.14
N THR A 92 -3.54 16.82 -5.62
CA THR A 92 -3.08 18.22 -5.59
C THR A 92 -2.30 18.56 -6.86
#